data_AF-A0A7Y3U9R5-F1
#
_entry.id   AF-A0A7Y3U9R5-F1
#
_cell.length_a   1.000
_cell.length_b   1.000
_cell.length_c   1.000
_cell.angle_alpha   90.00
_cell.angle_beta   90.00
_cell.angle_gamma   90.00
#
_symmetry.space_group_name_H-M   'P 1'
#
loop_
_entity.id
_entity.type
_entity.pdbx_description
1 polymer ?
#
loop_
_entity_poly.entity_id
_entity_poly.type
_entity_poly.pdbx_seq_one_letter_code
_entity_poly.pdbx_strand_id
1 'polypeptide(L)'
;MKKTCLTVAAGAILAMGLSASADVINFDDLVGQASVPPGYGGVSNWYGWQYYDWAQPPYNPSSEPCRVYPTGGTGQFDFAADVTFDGAFFNGYGTGHGFDPIYMELFSGGSLVHTSAVIDLDGSGVGQWLDSGYAGSIDSVNVVGYLGYFIMDDVTTGEAGFSVDTTGDCPGTMEACAHRANPGDRIVIAYGFAEGSSGPVPGCSGLYVGIQRAKEAARGNADANGDFCARGRVPAGACGRVVVQAVNLSTCEVSNLAYI
;
A
#
# COMPACT_ATOMS: atom_id res chain seq x y z
N MET A 1 49.09 -29.21 32.15
CA MET A 1 48.33 -28.90 30.92
C MET A 1 47.16 -28.01 31.31
N LYS A 2 47.24 -26.69 31.05
CA LYS A 2 46.18 -25.72 31.41
C LYS A 2 45.13 -25.71 30.30
N LYS A 3 43.89 -26.05 30.63
CA LYS A 3 42.74 -26.03 29.70
C LYS A 3 42.22 -24.60 29.62
N THR A 4 42.41 -23.95 28.48
CA THR A 4 41.84 -22.63 28.17
C THR A 4 40.38 -22.83 27.75
N CYS A 5 39.46 -22.29 28.53
CA CYS A 5 38.02 -22.33 28.27
C CYS A 5 37.69 -21.16 27.32
N LEU A 6 37.29 -21.48 26.09
CA LEU A 6 36.93 -20.50 25.07
C LEU A 6 35.46 -20.12 25.25
N THR A 7 35.19 -18.93 25.75
CA THR A 7 33.83 -18.38 25.85
C THR A 7 33.44 -17.78 24.50
N VAL A 8 32.54 -18.44 23.77
CA VAL A 8 31.93 -17.89 22.57
C VAL A 8 30.76 -17.02 23.00
N ALA A 9 30.91 -15.69 22.87
CA ALA A 9 29.82 -14.75 23.06
C ALA A 9 28.87 -14.83 21.86
N ALA A 10 27.67 -15.39 22.07
CA ALA A 10 26.60 -15.36 21.09
C ALA A 10 26.01 -13.94 21.04
N GLY A 11 26.31 -13.19 19.98
CA GLY A 11 25.66 -11.92 19.69
C GLY A 11 24.24 -12.17 19.21
N ALA A 12 23.25 -11.76 20.00
CA ALA A 12 21.85 -11.77 19.59
C ALA A 12 21.64 -10.70 18.51
N ILE A 13 21.40 -11.15 17.27
CA ILE A 13 20.95 -10.27 16.19
C ILE A 13 19.44 -10.06 16.41
N LEU A 14 19.05 -8.87 16.89
CA LEU A 14 17.63 -8.49 16.88
C LEU A 14 17.22 -8.27 15.43
N ALA A 15 16.35 -9.15 14.92
CA ALA A 15 15.59 -8.89 13.71
C ALA A 15 14.59 -7.77 14.02
N MET A 16 14.88 -6.57 13.51
CA MET A 16 13.89 -5.50 13.49
C MET A 16 12.86 -5.87 12.43
N GLY A 17 11.68 -6.30 12.86
CA GLY A 17 10.53 -6.42 11.97
C GLY A 17 10.20 -5.04 11.43
N LEU A 18 10.40 -4.85 10.12
CA LEU A 18 9.86 -3.69 9.42
C LEU A 18 8.35 -3.91 9.35
N SER A 19 7.61 -3.28 10.26
CA SER A 19 6.17 -3.17 10.07
C SER A 19 5.92 -2.33 8.83
N ALA A 20 5.14 -2.85 7.89
CA ALA A 20 4.58 -2.02 6.83
C ALA A 20 3.75 -0.92 7.50
N SER A 21 4.28 0.30 7.57
CA SER A 21 3.53 1.45 8.05
C SER A 21 2.69 1.95 6.88
N ALA A 22 1.40 2.17 7.13
CA ALA A 22 0.63 3.02 6.26
C ALA A 22 1.19 4.45 6.37
N ASP A 23 1.46 5.06 5.23
CA ASP A 23 1.90 6.44 5.14
C ASP A 23 0.65 7.33 5.11
N VAL A 24 0.51 8.17 6.13
CA VAL A 24 -0.60 9.12 6.28
C VAL A 24 -0.12 10.52 5.93
N ILE A 25 -0.80 11.14 4.97
CA ILE A 25 -0.59 12.53 4.57
C ILE A 25 -1.67 13.37 5.27
N ASN A 26 -1.30 14.06 6.35
CA ASN A 26 -2.21 14.76 7.27
C ASN A 26 -2.25 16.30 7.09
N PHE A 27 -1.42 16.89 6.21
CA PHE A 27 -1.44 18.32 5.89
C PHE A 27 -1.12 19.30 7.06
N ASP A 28 -0.87 18.79 8.26
CA ASP A 28 -0.79 19.59 9.49
C ASP A 28 0.38 20.58 9.56
N ASP A 29 1.41 20.38 8.74
CA ASP A 29 2.58 21.25 8.64
C ASP A 29 2.38 22.43 7.67
N LEU A 30 1.26 22.46 6.93
CA LEU A 30 0.91 23.57 6.03
C LEU A 30 0.32 24.75 6.82
N VAL A 31 0.76 25.97 6.49
CA VAL A 31 0.39 27.20 7.20
C VAL A 31 -0.14 28.26 6.22
N GLY A 32 -1.20 28.97 6.64
CA GLY A 32 -1.88 30.01 5.87
C GLY A 32 -2.85 29.42 4.84
N GLN A 33 -2.92 30.03 3.67
CA GLN A 33 -3.74 29.56 2.54
C GLN A 33 -2.96 29.67 1.24
N ALA A 34 -2.84 28.55 0.52
CA ALA A 34 -2.22 28.50 -0.80
C ALA A 34 -2.64 27.22 -1.54
N SER A 35 -2.09 27.01 -2.73
CA SER A 35 -2.13 25.70 -3.40
C SER A 35 -1.27 24.69 -2.64
N VAL A 36 -1.71 23.42 -2.59
CA VAL A 36 -0.89 22.34 -2.03
C VAL A 36 0.36 22.18 -2.93
N PRO A 37 1.58 22.24 -2.37
CA PRO A 37 2.78 22.22 -3.20
C PRO A 37 3.01 20.84 -3.84
N PRO A 38 3.46 20.77 -5.11
CA PRO A 38 3.94 19.52 -5.72
C PRO A 38 5.01 18.85 -4.85
N GLY A 39 4.96 17.52 -4.76
CA GLY A 39 5.86 16.71 -3.94
C GLY A 39 5.43 16.56 -2.47
N TYR A 40 4.40 17.28 -2.02
CA TYR A 40 3.90 17.17 -0.65
C TYR A 40 3.38 15.75 -0.37
N GLY A 41 3.85 15.13 0.72
CA GLY A 41 3.44 13.77 1.10
C GLY A 41 3.81 12.68 0.09
N GLY A 42 4.81 12.89 -0.78
CA GLY A 42 5.15 11.92 -1.84
C GLY A 42 4.22 11.94 -3.05
N VAL A 43 3.26 12.87 -3.08
CA VAL A 43 2.38 13.12 -4.23
C VAL A 43 3.06 14.09 -5.18
N SER A 44 3.30 13.66 -6.42
CA SER A 44 4.00 14.44 -7.44
C SER A 44 3.22 15.70 -7.85
N ASN A 45 1.89 15.63 -7.89
CA ASN A 45 1.05 16.73 -8.31
C ASN A 45 -0.31 16.74 -7.60
N TRP A 46 -0.71 17.93 -7.12
CA TRP A 46 -1.97 18.19 -6.44
C TRP A 46 -2.85 19.11 -7.29
N TYR A 47 -3.48 18.60 -8.36
CA TYR A 47 -4.19 19.44 -9.32
C TYR A 47 -5.44 20.08 -8.71
N GLY A 48 -5.44 21.42 -8.69
CA GLY A 48 -6.59 22.19 -8.22
C GLY A 48 -6.79 22.14 -6.70
N TRP A 49 -5.92 21.48 -5.94
CA TRP A 49 -6.04 21.43 -4.48
C TRP A 49 -5.42 22.67 -3.83
N GLN A 50 -6.16 23.24 -2.90
CA GLN A 50 -5.73 24.33 -2.03
C GLN A 50 -5.86 23.89 -0.58
N TYR A 51 -5.15 24.59 0.29
CA TYR A 51 -5.24 24.39 1.73
C TYR A 51 -5.55 25.68 2.46
N TYR A 52 -6.10 25.57 3.66
CA TYR A 52 -6.21 26.66 4.63
C TYR A 52 -6.21 26.14 6.08
N ASP A 53 -5.73 26.96 7.02
CA ASP A 53 -5.52 26.54 8.42
C ASP A 53 -6.48 27.19 9.45
N TRP A 54 -7.37 28.11 9.03
CA TRP A 54 -8.37 28.68 9.94
C TRP A 54 -9.60 27.78 10.11
N ALA A 55 -10.20 27.85 11.30
CA ALA A 55 -11.41 27.10 11.61
C ALA A 55 -12.62 27.57 10.77
N GLN A 56 -13.28 26.63 10.09
CA GLN A 56 -14.50 26.90 9.33
C GLN A 56 -15.45 25.70 9.39
N PRO A 57 -16.27 25.56 10.44
CA PRO A 57 -17.30 24.52 10.49
C PRO A 57 -18.29 24.63 9.29
N PRO A 58 -18.76 23.51 8.72
CA PRO A 58 -18.51 22.12 9.14
C PRO A 58 -17.21 21.52 8.58
N TYR A 59 -16.36 22.27 7.91
CA TYR A 59 -15.10 21.77 7.34
C TYR A 59 -14.03 21.56 8.42
N ASN A 60 -14.29 20.64 9.34
CA ASN A 60 -13.32 20.27 10.37
C ASN A 60 -12.44 19.13 9.84
N PRO A 61 -11.11 19.28 9.84
CA PRO A 61 -10.23 18.21 9.44
C PRO A 61 -10.23 17.09 10.49
N SER A 62 -9.82 15.90 10.08
CA SER A 62 -9.67 14.73 10.94
C SER A 62 -8.48 14.91 11.88
N SER A 63 -7.40 15.50 11.37
CA SER A 63 -6.23 15.95 12.10
C SER A 63 -6.14 17.49 12.04
N GLU A 64 -5.79 18.13 13.16
CA GLU A 64 -5.65 19.59 13.19
C GLU A 64 -4.20 20.01 12.87
N PRO A 65 -3.99 21.12 12.14
CA PRO A 65 -4.99 22.18 11.89
C PRO A 65 -5.49 22.32 10.45
N CYS A 66 -4.97 21.60 9.46
CA CYS A 66 -5.10 22.03 8.06
C CYS A 66 -6.30 21.41 7.33
N ARG A 67 -6.82 22.10 6.31
CA ARG A 67 -7.96 21.66 5.50
C ARG A 67 -7.58 21.70 4.04
N VAL A 68 -7.72 20.59 3.32
CA VAL A 68 -7.40 20.53 1.89
C VAL A 68 -8.67 20.40 1.06
N TYR A 69 -8.84 21.24 0.04
CA TYR A 69 -10.07 21.32 -0.75
C TYR A 69 -9.78 21.58 -2.23
N PRO A 70 -10.60 21.05 -3.16
CA PRO A 70 -10.39 21.28 -4.58
C PRO A 70 -11.06 22.58 -5.05
N THR A 71 -10.41 23.31 -5.97
CA THR A 71 -10.78 24.68 -6.40
C THR A 71 -11.11 24.84 -7.89
N GLY A 72 -11.29 23.75 -8.63
CA GLY A 72 -11.83 23.80 -10.00
C GLY A 72 -11.61 22.52 -10.80
N GLY A 73 -12.63 22.08 -11.55
CA GLY A 73 -12.56 20.97 -12.50
C GLY A 73 -12.69 19.58 -11.85
N THR A 74 -11.63 19.09 -11.22
CA THR A 74 -11.52 17.76 -10.60
C THR A 74 -10.57 17.81 -9.41
N GLY A 75 -10.90 17.14 -8.31
CA GLY A 75 -9.96 16.96 -7.19
C GLY A 75 -8.96 15.85 -7.49
N GLN A 76 -8.02 16.08 -8.41
CA GLN A 76 -7.06 15.05 -8.84
C GLN A 76 -5.72 15.20 -8.14
N PHE A 77 -5.08 14.07 -7.81
CA PHE A 77 -3.67 14.06 -7.43
C PHE A 77 -2.93 12.81 -7.95
N ASP A 78 -1.66 13.00 -8.33
CA ASP A 78 -0.79 11.99 -8.92
C ASP A 78 0.34 11.62 -7.94
N PHE A 79 0.52 10.33 -7.65
CA PHE A 79 1.63 9.87 -6.82
C PHE A 79 2.97 9.90 -7.58
N ALA A 80 4.08 10.07 -6.87
CA ALA A 80 5.42 10.05 -7.48
C ALA A 80 5.91 8.64 -7.84
N ALA A 81 5.26 7.62 -7.28
CA ALA A 81 5.45 6.21 -7.56
C ALA A 81 4.10 5.50 -7.42
N ASP A 82 3.98 4.29 -7.96
CA ASP A 82 2.81 3.46 -7.71
C ASP A 82 2.65 3.24 -6.21
N VAL A 83 1.41 3.36 -5.72
CA VAL A 83 1.04 3.08 -4.32
C VAL A 83 -0.19 2.19 -4.25
N THR A 84 -0.42 1.56 -3.11
CA THR A 84 -1.79 1.16 -2.74
C THR A 84 -2.42 2.35 -2.02
N PHE A 85 -3.64 2.70 -2.41
CA PHE A 85 -4.36 3.81 -1.79
C PHE A 85 -5.52 3.26 -0.97
N ASP A 86 -5.48 3.46 0.34
CA ASP A 86 -6.46 2.88 1.26
C ASP A 86 -7.71 3.76 1.35
N GLY A 87 -7.53 5.09 1.32
CA GLY A 87 -8.64 6.04 1.39
C GLY A 87 -8.25 7.39 2.00
N ALA A 88 -9.25 8.18 2.34
CA ALA A 88 -9.07 9.46 3.01
C ALA A 88 -10.30 9.84 3.86
N PHE A 89 -10.12 10.77 4.79
CA PHE A 89 -11.23 11.40 5.51
C PHE A 89 -11.81 12.57 4.71
N PHE A 90 -13.13 12.68 4.71
CA PHE A 90 -13.87 13.76 4.07
C PHE A 90 -14.83 14.43 5.05
N ASN A 91 -15.01 15.74 4.91
CA ASN A 91 -15.96 16.50 5.70
C ASN A 91 -16.50 17.71 4.92
N GLY A 92 -17.69 18.20 5.26
CA GLY A 92 -18.39 19.22 4.49
C GLY A 92 -19.88 18.95 4.38
N TYR A 93 -20.47 19.38 3.27
CA TYR A 93 -21.91 19.29 3.04
C TYR A 93 -22.22 18.31 1.91
N GLY A 94 -23.25 17.47 2.09
CA GLY A 94 -23.75 16.54 1.07
C GLY A 94 -25.15 16.88 0.58
N THR A 95 -25.92 15.85 0.21
CA THR A 95 -27.18 15.99 -0.53
C THR A 95 -28.26 16.72 0.25
N GLY A 96 -28.29 16.59 1.58
CA GLY A 96 -29.18 17.34 2.46
C GLY A 96 -29.02 18.87 2.38
N HIS A 97 -27.91 19.33 1.80
CA HIS A 97 -27.58 20.73 1.58
C HIS A 97 -27.49 21.11 0.09
N GLY A 98 -27.88 20.20 -0.82
CA GLY A 98 -27.90 20.44 -2.27
C GLY A 98 -26.58 20.17 -3.00
N PHE A 99 -25.65 19.43 -2.38
CA PHE A 99 -24.37 19.06 -2.97
C PHE A 99 -24.34 17.59 -3.34
N ASP A 100 -23.56 17.25 -4.38
CA ASP A 100 -23.41 15.87 -4.83
C ASP A 100 -22.58 15.05 -3.82
N PRO A 101 -22.89 13.74 -3.65
CA PRO A 101 -22.07 12.82 -2.87
C PRO A 101 -20.62 12.74 -3.38
N ILE A 102 -19.73 12.21 -2.54
CA ILE A 102 -18.31 12.04 -2.86
C ILE A 102 -18.00 10.58 -3.18
N TYR A 103 -17.19 10.35 -4.20
CA TYR A 103 -16.53 9.08 -4.49
C TYR A 103 -15.15 9.31 -5.12
N MET A 104 -14.37 8.25 -5.25
CA MET A 104 -13.03 8.28 -5.80
C MET A 104 -12.94 7.39 -7.03
N GLU A 105 -12.26 7.87 -8.06
CA GLU A 105 -11.85 7.10 -9.23
C GLU A 105 -10.34 6.88 -9.15
N LEU A 106 -9.91 5.63 -9.26
CA LEU A 106 -8.51 5.24 -9.11
C LEU A 106 -7.94 4.85 -10.47
N PHE A 107 -6.75 5.35 -10.78
CA PHE A 107 -6.12 5.16 -12.08
C PHE A 107 -4.75 4.48 -11.95
N SER A 108 -4.40 3.72 -12.97
CA SER A 108 -3.05 3.17 -13.17
C SER A 108 -2.69 3.30 -14.64
N GLY A 109 -1.55 3.93 -14.96
CA GLY A 109 -1.13 4.23 -16.32
C GLY A 109 -2.14 5.08 -17.08
N GLY A 110 -2.87 5.95 -16.38
CA GLY A 110 -3.96 6.77 -16.94
C GLY A 110 -5.25 6.01 -17.29
N SER A 111 -5.36 4.72 -16.93
CA SER A 111 -6.58 3.92 -17.10
C SER A 111 -7.34 3.80 -15.79
N LEU A 112 -8.67 3.97 -15.81
CA LEU A 112 -9.52 3.76 -14.64
C LEU A 112 -9.50 2.27 -14.25
N VAL A 113 -9.01 1.96 -13.05
CA VAL A 113 -8.92 0.58 -12.54
C VAL A 113 -9.96 0.29 -11.46
N HIS A 114 -10.45 1.31 -10.77
CA HIS A 114 -11.47 1.16 -9.74
C HIS A 114 -12.28 2.45 -9.51
N THR A 115 -13.50 2.28 -9.01
CA THR A 115 -14.33 3.37 -8.48
C THR A 115 -14.82 2.96 -7.10
N SER A 116 -14.54 3.78 -6.09
CA SER A 116 -14.89 3.48 -4.70
C SER A 116 -16.40 3.45 -4.47
N ALA A 117 -16.79 3.11 -3.25
CA ALA A 117 -18.14 3.43 -2.77
C ALA A 117 -18.38 4.96 -2.77
N VAL A 118 -19.64 5.33 -2.54
CA VAL A 118 -20.09 6.72 -2.44
C VAL A 118 -20.38 7.04 -0.96
N ILE A 119 -19.93 8.20 -0.48
CA ILE A 119 -20.32 8.76 0.81
C ILE A 119 -21.15 10.03 0.62
N ASP A 120 -22.12 10.23 1.50
CA ASP A 120 -22.94 11.44 1.57
C ASP A 120 -22.65 12.17 2.88
N LEU A 121 -22.07 13.36 2.77
CA LEU A 121 -21.68 14.15 3.93
C LEU A 121 -22.89 14.78 4.60
N ASP A 122 -22.93 14.76 5.93
CA ASP A 122 -24.10 15.16 6.71
C ASP A 122 -24.05 16.60 7.22
N GLY A 123 -22.97 17.35 6.94
CA GLY A 123 -22.80 18.70 7.46
C GLY A 123 -22.56 18.77 8.97
N SER A 124 -22.32 17.64 9.65
CA SER A 124 -22.13 17.59 11.11
C SER A 124 -20.79 18.18 11.56
N GLY A 125 -19.81 18.21 10.65
CA GLY A 125 -18.44 18.54 10.98
C GLY A 125 -17.65 17.40 11.61
N VAL A 126 -18.13 16.16 11.51
CA VAL A 126 -17.36 14.95 11.84
C VAL A 126 -16.81 14.33 10.54
N GLY A 127 -15.50 14.10 10.49
CA GLY A 127 -14.86 13.46 9.33
C GLY A 127 -15.41 12.04 9.10
N GLN A 128 -15.69 11.73 7.84
CA GLN A 128 -16.12 10.41 7.39
C GLN A 128 -15.02 9.76 6.55
N TRP A 129 -14.63 8.54 6.92
CA TRP A 129 -13.69 7.75 6.14
C TRP A 129 -14.36 7.24 4.87
N LEU A 130 -13.74 7.49 3.71
CA LEU A 130 -14.08 6.83 2.45
C LEU A 130 -12.96 5.86 2.09
N ASP A 131 -13.26 4.58 2.24
CA ASP A 131 -12.40 3.47 1.83
C ASP A 131 -12.31 3.38 0.31
N SER A 132 -11.11 3.13 -0.22
CA SER A 132 -10.91 2.99 -1.65
C SER A 132 -11.57 1.72 -2.20
N GLY A 133 -11.66 0.66 -1.39
CA GLY A 133 -12.13 -0.66 -1.80
C GLY A 133 -11.19 -1.39 -2.77
N TYR A 134 -9.96 -0.89 -2.99
CA TYR A 134 -9.05 -1.39 -4.01
C TYR A 134 -7.66 -1.70 -3.45
N ALA A 135 -7.25 -2.97 -3.54
CA ALA A 135 -5.94 -3.43 -3.08
C ALA A 135 -4.83 -3.32 -4.14
N GLY A 136 -5.18 -3.06 -5.40
CA GLY A 136 -4.22 -2.96 -6.50
C GLY A 136 -3.38 -1.68 -6.44
N SER A 137 -2.31 -1.63 -7.23
CA SER A 137 -1.49 -0.42 -7.37
C SER A 137 -2.16 0.63 -8.25
N ILE A 138 -1.99 1.89 -7.86
CA ILE A 138 -2.51 3.06 -8.57
C ILE A 138 -1.42 4.14 -8.66
N ASP A 139 -1.55 5.03 -9.63
CA ASP A 139 -0.67 6.20 -9.80
C ASP A 139 -1.42 7.54 -9.66
N SER A 140 -2.76 7.53 -9.70
CA SER A 140 -3.57 8.73 -9.62
C SER A 140 -4.94 8.47 -9.00
N VAL A 141 -5.46 9.47 -8.29
CA VAL A 141 -6.81 9.50 -7.72
C VAL A 141 -7.54 10.75 -8.21
N ASN A 142 -8.76 10.57 -8.71
CA ASN A 142 -9.71 11.66 -8.85
C ASN A 142 -10.75 11.57 -7.74
N VAL A 143 -10.86 12.61 -6.94
CA VAL A 143 -11.97 12.82 -6.02
C VAL A 143 -13.09 13.53 -6.76
N VAL A 144 -14.23 12.86 -6.85
CA VAL A 144 -15.42 13.34 -7.54
C VAL A 144 -16.48 13.75 -6.52
N GLY A 145 -17.03 14.95 -6.67
CA GLY A 145 -18.05 15.52 -5.81
C GLY A 145 -18.26 17.00 -6.15
N TYR A 146 -19.08 17.69 -5.36
CA TYR A 146 -19.30 19.13 -5.56
C TYR A 146 -18.13 19.94 -5.01
N LEU A 147 -17.27 20.43 -5.91
CA LEU A 147 -15.99 21.06 -5.55
C LEU A 147 -16.15 22.31 -4.69
N GLY A 148 -15.26 22.47 -3.71
CA GLY A 148 -15.27 23.59 -2.77
C GLY A 148 -16.28 23.45 -1.62
N TYR A 149 -17.06 22.36 -1.59
CA TYR A 149 -18.05 22.09 -0.54
C TYR A 149 -17.74 20.84 0.28
N PHE A 150 -16.53 20.34 0.14
CA PHE A 150 -15.91 19.38 1.02
C PHE A 150 -14.43 19.68 1.19
N ILE A 151 -13.87 19.18 2.29
CA ILE A 151 -12.45 19.05 2.52
C ILE A 151 -12.08 17.56 2.52
N MET A 152 -10.81 17.30 2.23
CA MET A 152 -10.13 16.02 2.36
C MET A 152 -9.01 16.17 3.37
N ASP A 153 -8.76 15.11 4.12
CA ASP A 153 -7.70 15.04 5.12
C ASP A 153 -7.25 13.59 5.35
N ASP A 154 -6.10 13.40 6.00
CA ASP A 154 -5.54 12.09 6.39
C ASP A 154 -5.57 11.06 5.24
N VAL A 155 -4.95 11.40 4.11
CA VAL A 155 -4.84 10.52 2.94
C VAL A 155 -3.92 9.36 3.30
N THR A 156 -4.44 8.15 3.31
CA THR A 156 -3.69 6.95 3.71
C THR A 156 -3.27 6.14 2.48
N THR A 157 -1.97 5.86 2.42
CA THR A 157 -1.36 5.03 1.38
C THR A 157 -0.53 3.91 2.00
N GLY A 158 -0.29 2.87 1.22
CA GLY A 158 0.70 1.85 1.50
C GLY A 158 1.63 1.67 0.30
N GLU A 159 2.72 0.92 0.50
CA GLU A 159 3.59 0.50 -0.60
C GLU A 159 2.76 -0.17 -1.71
N ALA A 160 3.02 0.12 -2.99
CA ALA A 160 2.26 -0.52 -4.06
C ALA A 160 2.44 -2.04 -4.09
N GLY A 161 1.31 -2.71 -4.34
CA GLY A 161 1.29 -3.92 -5.13
C GLY A 161 1.33 -5.23 -4.35
N PHE A 162 1.19 -6.30 -5.12
CA PHE A 162 1.33 -7.67 -4.69
C PHE A 162 2.66 -7.86 -3.98
N SER A 163 2.65 -8.29 -2.73
CA SER A 163 3.85 -8.36 -1.88
C SER A 163 4.04 -9.75 -1.28
N VAL A 164 5.23 -10.02 -0.76
CA VAL A 164 5.52 -11.22 0.02
C VAL A 164 6.35 -10.84 1.25
N ASP A 165 6.00 -11.42 2.40
CA ASP A 165 6.81 -11.38 3.61
C ASP A 165 7.20 -12.79 4.06
N THR A 166 8.11 -12.87 5.02
CA THR A 166 8.50 -14.13 5.65
C THR A 166 8.61 -13.98 7.15
N THR A 167 8.03 -14.91 7.91
CA THR A 167 8.03 -14.91 9.38
C THR A 167 8.38 -16.30 9.92
N GLY A 168 8.80 -16.38 11.19
CA GLY A 168 9.11 -17.64 11.86
C GLY A 168 10.55 -17.75 12.36
N ASP A 169 10.97 -18.97 12.69
CA ASP A 169 12.30 -19.27 13.22
C ASP A 169 13.20 -19.92 12.17
N CYS A 170 14.42 -19.41 12.00
CA CYS A 170 15.46 -20.04 11.19
C CYS A 170 16.71 -20.37 12.02
N PRO A 171 17.13 -21.64 12.14
CA PRO A 171 16.48 -22.83 11.57
C PRO A 171 15.16 -23.16 12.27
N GLY A 172 14.20 -23.69 11.52
CA GLY A 172 12.89 -23.98 12.07
C GLY A 172 11.77 -23.91 11.05
N THR A 173 10.56 -23.66 11.54
CA THR A 173 9.40 -23.43 10.68
C THR A 173 9.36 -21.97 10.28
N MET A 174 9.36 -21.72 8.99
CA MET A 174 9.13 -20.40 8.40
C MET A 174 7.81 -20.42 7.64
N GLU A 175 7.16 -19.27 7.60
CA GLU A 175 5.98 -18.95 6.80
C GLU A 175 6.35 -17.87 5.79
N ALA A 176 5.92 -18.03 4.55
CA ALA A 176 5.95 -16.98 3.54
C ALA A 176 4.52 -16.64 3.16
N CYS A 177 4.12 -15.39 3.28
CA CYS A 177 2.77 -14.94 2.94
C CYS A 177 2.82 -13.95 1.79
N ALA A 178 2.10 -14.27 0.73
CA ALA A 178 1.82 -13.33 -0.34
C ALA A 178 0.58 -12.53 0.04
N HIS A 179 0.62 -11.22 -0.15
CA HIS A 179 -0.43 -10.29 0.25
C HIS A 179 -0.93 -9.48 -0.93
N ARG A 180 -2.15 -8.94 -0.78
CA ARG A 180 -2.76 -7.97 -1.70
C ARG A 180 -2.94 -8.52 -3.12
N ALA A 181 -3.22 -9.82 -3.24
CA ALA A 181 -3.77 -10.39 -4.46
C ALA A 181 -5.31 -10.18 -4.49
N ASN A 182 -5.94 -10.36 -5.65
CA ASN A 182 -7.41 -10.41 -5.66
C ASN A 182 -7.88 -11.73 -5.03
N PRO A 183 -9.01 -11.75 -4.30
CA PRO A 183 -9.57 -12.99 -3.78
C PRO A 183 -9.75 -14.07 -4.86
N GLY A 184 -9.21 -15.26 -4.61
CA GLY A 184 -9.23 -16.38 -5.54
C GLY A 184 -8.10 -16.38 -6.58
N ASP A 185 -7.23 -15.37 -6.63
CA ASP A 185 -6.09 -15.34 -7.54
C ASP A 185 -5.15 -16.53 -7.35
N ARG A 186 -4.55 -17.01 -8.43
CA ARG A 186 -3.65 -18.17 -8.38
C ARG A 186 -2.24 -17.71 -8.03
N ILE A 187 -1.78 -18.06 -6.84
CA ILE A 187 -0.49 -17.62 -6.32
C ILE A 187 0.53 -18.76 -6.32
N VAL A 188 1.77 -18.43 -6.65
CA VAL A 188 2.95 -19.29 -6.48
C VAL A 188 3.95 -18.58 -5.59
N ILE A 189 4.46 -19.28 -4.58
CA ILE A 189 5.63 -18.83 -3.82
C ILE A 189 6.85 -19.57 -4.36
N ALA A 190 7.83 -18.81 -4.83
CA ALA A 190 9.10 -19.31 -5.33
C ALA A 190 10.24 -18.96 -4.38
N TYR A 191 11.29 -19.77 -4.37
CA TYR A 191 12.49 -19.54 -3.59
C TYR A 191 13.77 -19.87 -4.37
N GLY A 192 14.89 -19.34 -3.90
CA GLY A 192 16.23 -19.68 -4.37
C GLY A 192 17.29 -19.23 -3.39
N PHE A 193 18.56 -19.20 -3.81
CA PHE A 193 19.71 -18.90 -2.94
C PHE A 193 20.55 -17.71 -3.42
N ALA A 194 20.08 -17.01 -4.43
CA ALA A 194 20.69 -15.81 -4.98
C ALA A 194 19.62 -15.02 -5.75
N GLU A 195 19.72 -13.70 -5.70
CA GLU A 195 19.00 -12.82 -6.60
C GLU A 195 19.44 -13.06 -8.05
N GLY A 196 18.54 -12.84 -8.99
CA GLY A 196 18.83 -13.00 -10.41
C GLY A 196 17.56 -12.99 -11.23
N SER A 197 17.56 -13.70 -12.36
CA SER A 197 16.37 -13.84 -13.19
C SER A 197 16.13 -15.30 -13.51
N SER A 198 14.92 -15.80 -13.28
CA SER A 198 14.47 -17.10 -13.77
C SER A 198 13.15 -16.95 -14.50
N GLY A 199 13.01 -17.64 -15.63
CA GLY A 199 11.79 -17.60 -16.42
C GLY A 199 11.97 -18.19 -17.82
N PRO A 200 10.93 -18.05 -18.67
CA PRO A 200 9.67 -17.38 -18.39
C PRO A 200 8.77 -18.14 -17.39
N VAL A 201 7.95 -17.42 -16.62
CA VAL A 201 6.94 -18.03 -15.75
C VAL A 201 5.86 -18.70 -16.62
N PRO A 202 5.56 -20.00 -16.42
CA PRO A 202 4.53 -20.68 -17.20
C PRO A 202 3.15 -20.00 -17.06
N GLY A 203 2.56 -19.61 -18.19
CA GLY A 203 1.26 -18.93 -18.24
C GLY A 203 1.32 -17.40 -18.20
N CYS A 204 2.49 -16.81 -17.92
CA CYS A 204 2.69 -15.37 -17.90
C CYS A 204 3.78 -14.97 -18.89
N SER A 205 3.35 -14.56 -20.08
CA SER A 205 4.26 -14.19 -21.17
C SER A 205 5.14 -13.00 -20.77
N GLY A 206 6.46 -13.17 -20.90
CA GLY A 206 7.44 -12.12 -20.59
C GLY A 206 7.70 -11.89 -19.10
N LEU A 207 7.04 -12.63 -18.19
CA LEU A 207 7.27 -12.51 -16.76
C LEU A 207 8.45 -13.37 -16.32
N TYR A 208 9.35 -12.77 -15.53
CA TYR A 208 10.50 -13.42 -14.91
C TYR A 208 10.49 -13.15 -13.41
N VAL A 209 10.91 -14.12 -12.62
CA VAL A 209 11.11 -13.94 -11.17
C VAL A 209 12.53 -13.44 -10.90
N GLY A 210 12.68 -12.58 -9.89
CA GLY A 210 13.91 -11.95 -9.42
C GLY A 210 14.87 -12.89 -8.68
N ILE A 211 14.73 -14.20 -8.86
CA ILE A 211 15.49 -15.23 -8.16
C ILE A 211 16.26 -16.06 -9.18
N GLN A 212 17.55 -16.31 -8.95
CA GLN A 212 18.35 -17.20 -9.79
C GLN A 212 18.01 -18.66 -9.54
N ARG A 213 17.72 -19.42 -10.61
CA ARG A 213 17.33 -20.85 -10.55
C ARG A 213 16.18 -21.09 -9.57
N ALA A 214 15.17 -20.25 -9.67
CA ALA A 214 14.00 -20.28 -8.78
C ALA A 214 13.33 -21.66 -8.79
N LYS A 215 12.87 -22.07 -7.61
CA LYS A 215 12.08 -23.29 -7.40
C LYS A 215 10.74 -22.91 -6.78
N GLU A 216 9.70 -23.61 -7.19
CA GLU A 216 8.39 -23.50 -6.54
C GLU A 216 8.46 -24.12 -5.13
N ALA A 217 8.10 -23.33 -4.11
CA ALA A 217 7.90 -23.80 -2.75
C ALA A 217 6.45 -24.24 -2.53
N ALA A 218 5.50 -23.43 -3.00
CA ALA A 218 4.08 -23.65 -2.79
C ALA A 218 3.24 -22.97 -3.87
N ARG A 219 2.00 -23.43 -3.98
CA ARG A 219 0.99 -22.92 -4.91
C ARG A 219 -0.39 -23.06 -4.30
N GLY A 220 -1.23 -22.06 -4.53
CA GLY A 220 -2.63 -22.10 -4.11
C GLY A 220 -3.39 -20.90 -4.63
N ASN A 221 -4.51 -20.61 -3.97
CA ASN A 221 -5.35 -19.47 -4.28
C ASN A 221 -5.30 -18.48 -3.12
N ALA A 222 -5.34 -17.19 -3.43
CA ALA A 222 -5.54 -16.14 -2.44
C ALA A 222 -6.90 -16.29 -1.77
N ASP A 223 -6.96 -16.07 -0.46
CA ASP A 223 -8.19 -16.15 0.33
C ASP A 223 -9.10 -14.91 0.15
N ALA A 224 -10.12 -14.78 0.99
CA ALA A 224 -11.06 -13.65 0.91
C ALA A 224 -10.42 -12.28 1.18
N ASN A 225 -9.26 -12.25 1.85
CA ASN A 225 -8.51 -11.02 2.14
C ASN A 225 -7.42 -10.74 1.09
N GLY A 226 -7.25 -11.63 0.11
CA GLY A 226 -6.18 -11.50 -0.87
C GLY A 226 -4.85 -12.10 -0.44
N ASP A 227 -4.86 -12.97 0.58
CA ASP A 227 -3.64 -13.55 1.15
C ASP A 227 -3.44 -15.02 0.74
N PHE A 228 -2.19 -15.42 0.51
CA PHE A 228 -1.80 -16.82 0.36
C PHE A 228 -0.51 -17.11 1.11
N CYS A 229 -0.59 -17.93 2.17
CA CYS A 229 0.54 -18.30 3.01
C CYS A 229 0.98 -19.75 2.81
N ALA A 230 2.30 -19.98 2.85
CA ALA A 230 2.90 -21.31 2.84
C ALA A 230 3.92 -21.48 3.96
N ARG A 231 3.84 -22.62 4.65
CA ARG A 231 4.76 -23.00 5.73
C ARG A 231 5.73 -24.08 5.30
N GLY A 232 6.99 -23.94 5.69
CA GLY A 232 8.04 -24.92 5.40
C GLY A 232 9.08 -24.98 6.51
N ARG A 233 9.82 -26.10 6.58
CA ARG A 233 11.00 -26.19 7.45
C ARG A 233 12.25 -25.72 6.72
N VAL A 234 12.99 -24.82 7.33
CA VAL A 234 14.23 -24.26 6.80
C VAL A 234 15.42 -24.78 7.59
N PRO A 235 16.39 -25.46 6.93
CA PRO A 235 17.58 -25.97 7.59
C PRO A 235 18.55 -24.84 7.94
N ALA A 236 19.39 -25.03 8.96
CA ALA A 236 20.31 -23.99 9.46
C ALA A 236 21.25 -23.42 8.38
N GLY A 237 21.68 -24.24 7.43
CA GLY A 237 22.57 -23.80 6.33
C GLY A 237 21.89 -22.91 5.27
N ALA A 238 20.57 -22.75 5.34
CA ALA A 238 19.77 -21.94 4.43
C ALA A 238 19.36 -20.58 5.04
N CYS A 239 19.52 -20.40 6.36
CA CYS A 239 19.18 -19.14 7.04
C CYS A 239 20.06 -17.98 6.60
N GLY A 240 19.45 -16.82 6.37
CA GLY A 240 20.07 -15.62 5.81
C GLY A 240 20.53 -15.78 4.34
N ARG A 241 20.05 -16.80 3.63
CA ARG A 241 20.50 -17.12 2.27
C ARG A 241 19.37 -17.42 1.30
N VAL A 242 18.17 -17.68 1.81
CA VAL A 242 17.04 -18.00 0.95
C VAL A 242 16.34 -16.71 0.56
N VAL A 243 16.20 -16.50 -0.74
CA VAL A 243 15.42 -15.42 -1.31
C VAL A 243 14.06 -15.99 -1.70
N VAL A 244 13.00 -15.31 -1.33
CA VAL A 244 11.60 -15.68 -1.59
C VAL A 244 10.93 -14.60 -2.43
N GLN A 245 10.08 -15.03 -3.36
CA GLN A 245 9.24 -14.14 -4.17
C GLN A 245 7.91 -14.84 -4.45
N ALA A 246 6.81 -14.10 -4.38
CA ALA A 246 5.52 -14.58 -4.82
C ALA A 246 5.26 -14.16 -6.29
N VAL A 247 4.44 -14.94 -6.97
CA VAL A 247 3.97 -14.68 -8.34
C VAL A 247 2.45 -14.83 -8.37
N ASN A 248 1.75 -13.80 -8.82
CA ASN A 248 0.33 -13.87 -9.10
C ASN A 248 0.13 -14.30 -10.56
N LEU A 249 -0.29 -15.55 -10.77
CA LEU A 249 -0.51 -16.14 -12.10
C LEU A 249 -1.85 -15.75 -12.74
N SER A 250 -2.70 -15.02 -12.01
CA SER A 250 -3.91 -14.44 -12.59
C SER A 250 -3.60 -13.11 -13.26
N THR A 251 -2.87 -12.23 -12.56
CA THR A 251 -2.52 -10.89 -13.02
C THR A 251 -1.16 -10.82 -13.72
N CYS A 252 -0.36 -11.88 -13.61
CA CYS A 252 1.01 -11.94 -14.11
C CYS A 252 1.94 -10.89 -13.47
N GLU A 253 1.78 -10.68 -12.17
CA GLU A 253 2.62 -9.82 -11.35
C GLU A 253 3.59 -10.63 -10.48
N VAL A 254 4.69 -10.01 -10.09
CA VAL A 254 5.66 -10.56 -9.12
C VAL A 254 5.75 -9.63 -7.92
N SER A 255 5.96 -10.22 -6.74
CA SER A 255 6.13 -9.44 -5.52
C SER A 255 7.52 -8.82 -5.38
N ASN A 256 7.71 -8.05 -4.31
CA ASN A 256 9.04 -7.78 -3.75
C ASN A 256 9.80 -9.09 -3.42
N LEU A 257 11.10 -8.98 -3.19
CA LEU A 257 11.91 -10.07 -2.65
C LEU A 257 11.89 -10.03 -1.12
N ALA A 258 11.73 -11.20 -0.50
CA ALA A 258 11.87 -11.41 0.94
C ALA A 258 13.02 -12.38 1.24
N TYR A 259 13.49 -12.39 2.49
CA TYR A 259 14.66 -13.15 2.91
C TYR A 259 14.40 -13.97 4.16
N ILE A 260 14.89 -15.20 4.13
CA ILE A 260 14.91 -16.15 5.25
C ILE A 260 16.35 -16.41 5.65
#